data_AF-A0A444UH37-F1
#
_entry.id   AF-A0A444UH37-F1
#
_cell.length_a   1.000
_cell.length_b   1.000
_cell.length_c   1.000
_cell.angle_alpha   90.00
_cell.angle_beta   90.00
_cell.angle_gamma   90.00
#
_symmetry.space_group_name_H-M   'P 1'
#
loop_
_entity.id
_entity.type
_entity.pdbx_description
1 polymer ?
#
loop_
_entity_poly.entity_id
_entity_poly.type
_entity_poly.pdbx_seq_one_letter_code
_entity_poly.pdbx_strand_id
1 'polypeptide(L)'
;MMFVCFSAFVKCIDYEYSGCNYQAYDIGNHFNEFAGVSDVNYNLYASHDLQRDWLATYLETYKQCNSMELTVTDLEVNKLYVQVCKYALVSHFSWGLWALLQARYSN
;
A
#
# COMPACT_ATOMS: atom_id res chain seq x y z
N MET A 1 -6.96 0.91 -2.48
CA MET A 1 -6.63 0.31 -3.80
C MET A 1 -7.39 -1.00 -3.91
N MET A 2 -8.24 -1.17 -4.93
CA MET A 2 -9.06 -2.38 -5.09
C MET A 2 -8.52 -3.25 -6.22
N PHE A 3 -8.54 -4.56 -6.03
CA PHE A 3 -7.98 -5.54 -6.97
C PHE A 3 -9.06 -6.51 -7.44
N VAL A 4 -9.00 -6.89 -8.72
CA VAL A 4 -9.75 -8.03 -9.26
C VAL A 4 -8.74 -9.06 -9.78
N CYS A 5 -8.89 -10.29 -9.30
CA CYS A 5 -8.09 -11.43 -9.76
C CYS A 5 -8.82 -12.17 -10.89
N PHE A 6 -8.19 -12.26 -12.06
CA PHE A 6 -8.68 -13.05 -13.18
C PHE A 6 -7.70 -14.19 -13.44
N SER A 7 -8.02 -15.40 -12.95
CA SER A 7 -7.31 -16.69 -13.17
C SER A 7 -5.78 -16.70 -12.98
N ALA A 8 -5.03 -15.90 -13.75
CA ALA A 8 -3.57 -15.78 -13.74
C ALA A 8 -3.04 -14.33 -13.71
N PHE A 9 -3.88 -13.29 -13.68
CA PHE A 9 -3.42 -11.90 -13.56
C PHE A 9 -4.29 -11.07 -12.61
N VAL A 10 -3.66 -10.12 -11.91
CA VAL A 10 -4.31 -9.17 -11.01
C VAL A 10 -4.40 -7.82 -11.71
N LYS A 11 -5.57 -7.16 -11.63
CA LYS A 11 -5.77 -5.79 -12.10
C LYS A 11 -6.24 -4.89 -10.98
N CYS A 12 -5.65 -3.70 -10.88
CA CYS A 12 -6.19 -2.62 -10.08
C CYS A 12 -7.43 -2.04 -10.78
N ILE A 13 -8.46 -1.69 -10.00
CA ILE A 13 -9.70 -1.07 -10.48
C ILE A 13 -10.09 0.10 -9.56
N ASP A 14 -11.14 0.84 -9.93
CA ASP A 14 -11.70 1.97 -9.18
C ASP A 14 -10.68 3.08 -8.86
N TYR A 15 -10.33 3.84 -9.90
CA TYR A 15 -9.31 4.89 -9.87
C TYR A 15 -9.80 6.24 -9.32
N GLU A 16 -10.92 6.28 -8.60
CA GLU A 16 -11.55 7.52 -8.11
C GLU A 16 -10.67 8.35 -7.16
N TYR A 17 -9.81 7.68 -6.39
CA TYR A 17 -8.81 8.33 -5.52
C TYR A 17 -7.39 8.30 -6.11
N SER A 18 -7.24 7.99 -7.40
CA SER A 18 -5.92 7.94 -8.04
C SER A 18 -5.41 9.34 -8.37
N GLY A 19 -4.13 9.58 -8.12
CA GLY A 19 -3.47 10.85 -8.41
C GLY A 19 -1.96 10.76 -8.17
N CYS A 20 -1.24 11.84 -8.43
CA CYS A 20 0.18 11.92 -8.11
C CYS A 20 0.37 11.90 -6.59
N ASN A 21 0.97 10.84 -6.06
CA ASN A 21 1.24 10.68 -4.64
C ASN A 21 2.60 10.01 -4.41
N TYR A 22 3.04 9.97 -3.15
CA TYR A 22 4.22 9.22 -2.75
C TYR A 22 3.96 7.71 -2.88
N GLN A 23 4.85 6.97 -3.53
CA GLN A 23 4.75 5.50 -3.64
C GLN A 23 4.52 4.82 -2.29
N ALA A 24 5.17 5.33 -1.24
CA ALA A 24 5.08 4.77 0.10
C ALA A 24 3.69 4.97 0.73
N TYR A 25 2.90 5.95 0.27
CA TYR A 25 1.51 6.12 0.65
C TYR A 25 0.64 5.01 0.08
N ASP A 26 0.73 4.74 -1.21
CA ASP A 26 -0.09 3.68 -1.84
C ASP A 26 0.25 2.31 -1.25
N ILE A 27 1.53 2.05 -1.01
CA ILE A 27 2.00 0.80 -0.38
C ILE A 27 1.55 0.71 1.08
N GLY A 28 1.76 1.77 1.87
CA GLY A 28 1.35 1.81 3.28
C GLY A 28 -0.17 1.68 3.44
N ASN A 29 -0.93 2.33 2.56
CA ASN A 29 -2.37 2.14 2.49
C ASN A 29 -2.73 0.69 2.16
N HIS A 30 -2.10 0.10 1.14
CA HIS A 30 -2.35 -1.29 0.76
C HIS A 30 -2.15 -2.26 1.93
N PHE A 31 -1.12 -2.08 2.76
CA PHE A 31 -0.92 -2.90 3.96
C PHE A 31 -1.98 -2.66 5.04
N ASN A 32 -2.48 -1.43 5.19
CA ASN A 32 -3.59 -1.17 6.13
C ASN A 32 -4.87 -1.94 5.74
N GLU A 33 -5.15 -2.11 4.45
CA GLU A 33 -6.33 -2.85 3.96
C GLU A 33 -6.34 -4.33 4.38
N PHE A 34 -5.17 -4.91 4.75
CA PHE A 34 -5.11 -6.29 5.24
C PHE A 34 -5.88 -6.48 6.55
N ALA A 35 -6.02 -5.43 7.34
CA ALA A 35 -6.84 -5.46 8.55
C ALA A 35 -8.35 -5.54 8.24
N GLY A 36 -8.77 -5.37 6.98
CA GLY A 36 -10.17 -5.35 6.59
C GLY A 36 -10.83 -3.99 6.78
N VAL A 37 -11.92 -3.76 6.02
CA VAL A 37 -12.66 -2.48 6.01
C VAL A 37 -13.94 -2.56 6.85
N SER A 38 -14.75 -3.61 6.66
CA SER A 38 -16.02 -3.80 7.39
C SER A 38 -15.81 -4.51 8.74
N ASP A 39 -15.02 -5.60 8.74
CA ASP A 39 -14.68 -6.39 9.92
C ASP A 39 -13.20 -6.20 10.25
N VAL A 40 -12.87 -5.13 10.98
CA VAL A 40 -11.48 -4.76 11.26
C VAL A 40 -10.83 -5.75 12.21
N ASN A 41 -9.75 -6.37 11.78
CA ASN A 41 -8.88 -7.24 12.56
C ASN A 41 -7.40 -6.88 12.34
N TYR A 42 -6.84 -6.08 13.26
CA TYR A 42 -5.45 -5.65 13.20
C TYR A 42 -4.41 -6.78 13.31
N ASN A 43 -4.81 -7.99 13.76
CA ASN A 43 -3.91 -9.14 13.75
C ASN A 43 -3.58 -9.63 12.33
N LEU A 44 -4.37 -9.22 11.33
CA LEU A 44 -4.12 -9.52 9.92
C LEU A 44 -3.19 -8.52 9.24
N TYR A 45 -2.83 -7.42 9.91
CA TYR A 45 -1.90 -6.45 9.36
C TYR A 45 -0.61 -7.14 8.91
N ALA A 46 -0.09 -6.72 7.75
CA ALA A 46 1.06 -7.37 7.12
C ALA A 46 2.24 -7.50 8.11
N SER A 47 2.72 -8.72 8.33
CA SER A 47 3.87 -8.95 9.21
C SER A 47 5.12 -8.26 8.68
N HIS A 48 6.09 -8.00 9.55
CA HIS A 48 7.35 -7.38 9.15
C HIS A 48 8.01 -8.14 7.98
N ASP A 49 8.06 -9.46 8.04
CA ASP A 49 8.70 -10.28 7.01
C ASP A 49 7.94 -10.22 5.69
N LEU A 50 6.59 -10.28 5.72
CA LEU A 50 5.77 -10.11 4.54
C LEU A 50 5.98 -8.72 3.89
N GLN A 51 6.04 -7.66 4.71
CA GLN A 51 6.31 -6.32 4.20
C GLN A 51 7.68 -6.25 3.53
N ARG A 52 8.72 -6.83 4.12
CA ARG A 52 10.07 -6.83 3.53
C ARG A 52 10.10 -7.57 2.20
N ASP A 53 9.54 -8.77 2.15
CA ASP A 53 9.51 -9.59 0.93
C ASP A 53 8.75 -8.87 -0.18
N TRP A 54 7.58 -8.31 0.14
CA TRP A 54 6.78 -7.54 -0.80
C TRP A 54 7.53 -6.32 -1.34
N LEU A 55 8.21 -5.57 -0.47
CA LEU A 55 8.99 -4.38 -0.85
C LEU A 55 10.20 -4.74 -1.71
N ALA A 56 10.87 -5.85 -1.44
CA ALA A 56 11.97 -6.34 -2.26
C ALA A 56 11.48 -6.71 -3.66
N THR A 57 10.40 -7.49 -3.78
CA THR A 57 9.79 -7.84 -5.07
C THR A 57 9.31 -6.60 -5.83
N TYR A 58 8.71 -5.63 -5.13
CA TYR A 58 8.29 -4.36 -5.72
C TYR A 58 9.48 -3.58 -6.31
N LEU A 59 10.57 -3.43 -5.55
CA LEU A 59 11.76 -2.73 -6.01
C LEU A 59 12.46 -3.44 -7.18
N GLU A 60 12.54 -4.78 -7.16
CA GLU A 60 13.07 -5.56 -8.29
C GLU A 60 12.26 -5.32 -9.55
N THR A 61 10.93 -5.43 -9.45
CA THR A 61 10.02 -5.21 -10.57
C THR A 61 10.11 -3.78 -11.08
N TYR A 62 10.15 -2.80 -10.16
CA TYR A 62 10.30 -1.39 -10.51
C TYR A 62 11.59 -1.13 -11.28
N LYS A 63 12.73 -1.65 -10.80
CA LYS A 63 14.02 -1.49 -11.47
C LYS A 63 14.03 -2.18 -12.84
N GLN A 64 13.44 -3.36 -12.96
CA GLN A 64 13.29 -4.07 -14.22
C GLN A 64 12.48 -3.27 -15.25
N CYS A 65 11.33 -2.72 -14.85
CA CYS A 65 10.48 -1.91 -15.72
C CYS A 65 11.14 -0.59 -16.16
N ASN A 66 12.08 -0.06 -15.37
CA ASN A 66 12.79 1.18 -15.66
C ASN A 66 14.20 0.96 -16.26
N SER A 67 14.54 -0.28 -16.66
CA SER A 67 15.85 -0.65 -17.22
C SER A 67 17.03 -0.25 -16.33
N MET A 68 16.86 -0.35 -15.02
CA MET A 68 17.88 -0.06 -14.01
C MET A 68 18.68 -1.33 -13.63
N GLU A 69 19.77 -1.17 -12.88
CA GLU A 69 20.50 -2.30 -12.31
C GLU A 69 19.57 -3.12 -11.40
N LEU A 70 19.45 -4.43 -11.64
CA LEU A 70 18.47 -5.29 -10.94
C LEU A 70 18.81 -5.57 -9.47
N THR A 71 20.01 -5.23 -9.01
CA THR A 71 20.45 -5.45 -7.63
C THR A 71 19.63 -4.60 -6.67
N VAL A 72 18.76 -5.21 -5.86
CA VAL A 72 18.08 -4.54 -4.74
C VAL A 72 18.87 -4.79 -3.47
N THR A 73 19.25 -3.71 -2.80
CA THR A 73 20.01 -3.78 -1.54
C THR A 73 19.09 -3.75 -0.32
N ASP A 74 19.52 -4.39 0.78
CA ASP A 74 18.82 -4.30 2.06
C ASP A 74 18.63 -2.86 2.55
N LEU A 75 19.56 -1.96 2.20
CA LEU A 75 19.48 -0.54 2.53
C LEU A 75 18.29 0.13 1.82
N GLU A 76 18.08 -0.17 0.54
CA GLU A 76 16.94 0.36 -0.23
C GLU A 76 15.62 -0.16 0.32
N VAL A 77 15.53 -1.47 0.61
CA VAL A 77 14.35 -2.08 1.23
C VAL A 77 14.07 -1.44 2.59
N ASN A 78 15.07 -1.30 3.45
CA ASN A 78 14.92 -0.65 4.76
C ASN A 78 14.46 0.80 4.66
N LYS A 79 15.04 1.55 3.72
CA LYS A 79 14.68 2.96 3.51
C LYS A 79 13.22 3.09 3.09
N LEU A 80 12.77 2.27 2.14
CA LEU A 80 11.39 2.28 1.69
C LEU A 80 10.44 1.78 2.80
N TYR A 81 10.82 0.73 3.52
CA TYR A 81 10.07 0.21 4.67
C TYR A 81 9.76 1.30 5.70
N VAL A 82 10.78 2.06 6.13
CA VAL A 82 10.57 3.16 7.09
C VAL A 82 9.63 4.23 6.55
N GLN A 83 9.69 4.54 5.25
CA GLN A 83 8.75 5.47 4.63
C GLN A 83 7.32 4.91 4.63
N VAL A 84 7.16 3.65 4.23
CA VAL A 84 5.88 2.95 4.19
C VAL A 84 5.23 2.91 5.58
N CYS A 85 5.98 2.59 6.63
CA CYS A 85 5.43 2.61 8.01
C CYS A 85 4.93 4.01 8.40
N LYS A 86 5.65 5.08 8.04
CA LYS A 86 5.19 6.45 8.33
C LYS A 86 3.93 6.78 7.55
N TYR A 87 3.89 6.44 6.26
CA TYR A 87 2.73 6.74 5.42
C TYR A 87 1.52 5.84 5.71
N ALA A 88 1.70 4.65 6.26
CA ALA A 88 0.58 3.84 6.78
C ALA A 88 -0.19 4.59 7.88
N LEU A 89 0.52 5.32 8.76
CA LEU A 89 -0.11 6.18 9.76
C LEU A 89 -0.84 7.36 9.11
N VAL A 90 -0.24 7.97 8.09
CA VAL A 90 -0.87 9.07 7.31
C VAL A 90 -2.14 8.58 6.61
N SER A 91 -2.12 7.37 6.03
CA SER A 91 -3.29 6.73 5.40
C SER A 91 -4.44 6.55 6.41
N HIS A 92 -4.15 6.03 7.61
CA HIS A 92 -5.16 5.94 8.66
C HIS A 92 -5.77 7.31 9.01
N PHE A 93 -4.94 8.34 9.11
CA PHE A 93 -5.41 9.70 9.36
C PHE A 93 -6.32 10.22 8.23
N SER A 94 -5.91 10.04 6.97
CA SER A 94 -6.68 10.46 5.79
C SER A 94 -8.06 9.80 5.76
N TRP A 95 -8.13 8.48 5.94
CA TRP A 95 -9.40 7.75 5.95
C TRP A 95 -10.27 8.08 7.16
N GLY A 96 -9.65 8.33 8.32
CA GLY A 96 -10.36 8.82 9.49
C GLY A 96 -11.03 10.17 9.24
N LEU A 97 -10.33 11.11 8.61
CA LEU A 97 -10.90 12.41 8.25
C LEU A 97 -12.02 12.26 7.20
N TRP A 98 -11.80 11.45 6.18
CA TRP A 98 -12.81 11.14 5.17
C TRP A 98 -14.08 10.55 5.81
N ALA A 99 -13.95 9.58 6.71
CA ALA A 99 -15.07 8.95 7.40
C ALA A 99 -15.86 9.95 8.27
N LEU A 100 -15.17 10.87 8.96
CA LEU A 100 -15.81 11.94 9.72
C LEU A 100 -16.61 12.89 8.83
N LEU A 101 -16.08 13.24 7.66
CA LEU A 101 -16.80 14.07 6.68
C LEU A 101 -17.99 13.33 6.09
N GLN A 102 -17.82 12.05 5.74
CA GLN A 102 -18.91 11.22 5.24
C GLN A 102 -20.03 11.07 6.25
N ALA A 103 -19.72 10.87 7.54
CA ALA A 103 -20.73 10.81 8.60
C ALA A 103 -21.52 12.11 8.79
N ARG A 104 -21.04 13.25 8.25
CA ARG A 104 -21.72 14.55 8.30
C ARG A 104 -22.52 14.86 7.05
N TYR A 105 -22.05 14.42 5.87
CA TYR A 105 -22.54 14.90 4.58
C TYR A 105 -23.09 13.80 3.66
N SER A 106 -22.90 12.53 3.99
CA SER A 106 -23.55 11.42 3.29
C SER A 106 -24.83 11.05 4.03
N ASN A 107 -25.98 11.17 3.34
CA ASN A 107 -27.29 10.74 3.83
C ASN A 107 -27.35 9.23 4.05
#